data_AF-A0A847D7R5-F1
#
_entry.id   AF-A0A847D7R5-F1
#
_cell.length_a   1.000
_cell.length_b   1.000
_cell.length_c   1.000
_cell.angle_alpha   90.00
_cell.angle_beta   90.00
_cell.angle_gamma   90.00
#
_symmetry.space_group_name_H-M   'P 1'
#
loop_
_entity.id
_entity.type
_entity.pdbx_description
1 polymer ?
#
loop_
_entity_poly.entity_id
_entity_poly.type
_entity_poly.pdbx_seq_one_letter_code
_entity_poly.pdbx_strand_id
1 'polypeptide(L)'
;ALKIRFINIVDLLKLRHPDVDPRGLSDEAFDAYFTADKPVIFAFHGFEGLIRDIFFDRHNHNLHIHGYRENGDITTPFDMRVLSEMDRFHLAQDAANAVYGEEASAFSQKMTETVDFHHKFIRENGEDIPEVMEWKWEALEGAAAAKELIANKAD
;
A
#
# COMPACT_ATOMS: atom_id res chain seq x y z
N ALA A 1 5.67 18.15 -6.18
CA ALA A 1 6.20 17.02 -5.40
C ALA A 1 5.03 16.31 -4.71
N LEU A 2 4.99 14.98 -4.77
CA LEU A 2 3.94 14.18 -4.15
C LEU A 2 4.03 14.28 -2.62
N LYS A 3 2.91 14.58 -1.95
CA LYS A 3 2.84 14.58 -0.48
C LYS A 3 2.22 13.27 -0.02
N ILE A 4 2.96 12.52 0.79
CA ILE A 4 2.56 11.18 1.26
C ILE A 4 2.56 11.16 2.77
N ARG A 5 1.55 10.51 3.35
CA ARG A 5 1.54 10.07 4.74
C ARG A 5 1.69 8.55 4.74
N PHE A 6 2.71 8.05 5.42
CA PHE A 6 2.88 6.61 5.64
C PHE A 6 2.27 6.23 6.98
N ILE A 7 1.47 5.16 7.01
CA ILE A 7 0.77 4.69 8.20
C ILE A 7 1.07 3.21 8.36
N ASN A 8 1.74 2.84 9.45
CA ASN A 8 1.98 1.45 9.80
C ASN A 8 0.90 0.96 10.76
N ILE A 9 0.15 -0.05 10.36
CA ILE A 9 -0.97 -0.59 11.13
C ILE A 9 -0.51 -1.90 11.78
N VAL A 10 -0.43 -1.90 13.11
CA VAL A 10 -0.04 -3.08 13.88
C VAL A 10 -1.29 -3.77 14.47
N ASP A 11 -2.20 -2.99 15.03
CA ASP A 11 -3.48 -3.47 15.55
C ASP A 11 -4.60 -3.15 14.55
N LEU A 12 -4.88 -4.11 13.67
CA LEU A 12 -5.90 -3.95 12.62
C LEU A 12 -7.31 -3.77 13.20
N LEU A 13 -7.61 -4.38 14.35
CA LEU A 13 -8.97 -4.35 14.92
C LEU A 13 -9.36 -2.96 15.40
N LYS A 14 -8.39 -2.10 15.75
CA LYS A 14 -8.65 -0.68 16.03
C LYS A 14 -9.24 0.08 14.84
N LEU A 15 -9.05 -0.39 13.62
CA LEU A 15 -9.61 0.28 12.45
C LEU A 15 -11.12 0.07 12.28
N ARG A 16 -11.73 -0.91 12.95
CA ARG A 16 -13.18 -1.14 12.92
C ARG A 16 -13.95 0.04 13.52
N HIS A 17 -15.16 0.28 13.02
CA HIS A 17 -16.06 1.29 13.58
C HIS A 17 -16.47 0.89 15.02
N PRO A 18 -16.62 1.84 15.96
CA PRO A 18 -17.01 1.57 17.36
C PRO A 18 -18.34 0.83 17.51
N ASP A 19 -19.24 0.93 16.53
CA ASP A 19 -20.50 0.18 16.51
C ASP A 19 -20.30 -1.33 16.29
N VAL A 20 -19.18 -1.73 15.69
CA VAL A 20 -18.82 -3.13 15.42
C VAL A 20 -17.86 -3.68 16.48
N ASP A 21 -16.87 -2.89 16.90
CA ASP A 21 -15.92 -3.25 17.97
C ASP A 21 -15.76 -2.04 18.91
N PRO A 22 -16.09 -2.15 20.21
CA PRO A 22 -16.01 -1.02 21.15
C PRO A 22 -14.58 -0.48 21.36
N ARG A 23 -13.55 -1.18 20.88
CA ARG A 23 -12.14 -0.72 20.89
C ARG A 23 -11.75 0.03 19.62
N GLY A 24 -12.66 0.10 18.65
CA GLY A 24 -12.49 0.76 17.37
C GLY A 24 -12.27 2.26 17.48
N LEU A 25 -11.58 2.84 16.50
CA LEU A 25 -11.39 4.29 16.38
C LEU A 25 -12.72 4.97 16.02
N SER A 26 -13.00 6.13 16.65
CA SER A 26 -14.05 7.03 16.16
C SER A 26 -13.73 7.49 14.74
N ASP A 27 -14.72 8.00 14.01
CA ASP A 27 -14.50 8.49 12.65
C ASP A 27 -13.50 9.64 12.61
N GLU A 28 -13.53 10.56 13.57
CA GLU A 28 -12.57 11.67 13.62
C GLU A 28 -11.14 11.15 13.81
N ALA A 29 -10.95 10.13 14.65
CA ALA A 29 -9.64 9.53 14.87
C ALA A 29 -9.18 8.72 13.65
N PHE A 30 -10.10 8.01 12.97
CA PHE A 30 -9.82 7.32 11.72
C PHE A 30 -9.42 8.29 10.61
N ASP A 31 -10.18 9.37 10.41
CA ASP A 31 -9.93 10.40 9.41
C ASP A 31 -8.62 11.17 9.68
N ALA A 32 -8.23 11.32 10.94
CA ALA A 32 -6.92 11.89 11.28
C ALA A 32 -5.76 11.06 10.67
N TYR A 33 -5.94 9.75 10.52
CA TYR A 33 -4.99 8.86 9.84
C TYR A 33 -5.22 8.81 8.34
N PHE A 34 -6.41 8.44 7.88
CA PHE A 34 -6.68 8.09 6.48
C PHE A 34 -7.22 9.23 5.63
N THR A 35 -7.47 10.39 6.24
CA THR A 35 -8.19 11.53 5.65
C THR A 35 -9.62 11.19 5.26
N ALA A 36 -10.48 12.19 5.08
CA ALA A 36 -11.85 11.98 4.65
C ALA A 36 -12.00 11.86 3.12
N ASP A 37 -11.01 12.30 2.33
CA ASP A 37 -11.18 12.53 0.89
C ASP A 37 -9.98 12.17 0.00
N LYS A 38 -8.79 11.87 0.56
CA LYS A 38 -7.59 11.57 -0.24
C LYS A 38 -7.48 10.08 -0.57
N PRO A 39 -6.84 9.72 -1.70
CA PRO A 39 -6.57 8.33 -2.03
C PRO A 39 -5.78 7.60 -0.92
N VAL A 40 -6.21 6.38 -0.61
CA VAL A 40 -5.56 5.48 0.34
C VAL A 40 -5.07 4.25 -0.42
N ILE A 41 -3.75 4.12 -0.54
CA ILE A 41 -3.12 2.88 -1.04
C ILE A 41 -2.86 1.97 0.16
N PHE A 42 -3.58 0.85 0.24
CA PHE A 42 -3.58 -0.05 1.39
C PHE A 42 -2.97 -1.41 1.01
N ALA A 43 -1.71 -1.64 1.38
CA ALA A 43 -1.08 -2.95 1.24
C ALA A 43 -1.39 -3.82 2.47
N PHE A 44 -1.98 -5.00 2.27
CA PHE A 44 -2.47 -5.85 3.35
C PHE A 44 -1.99 -7.30 3.25
N HIS A 45 -1.59 -7.88 4.38
CA HIS A 45 -1.09 -9.25 4.43
C HIS A 45 -2.15 -10.31 4.09
N GLY A 46 -3.41 -10.06 4.44
CA GLY A 46 -4.52 -11.00 4.24
C GLY A 46 -5.40 -10.65 3.05
N PHE A 47 -6.58 -11.26 3.00
CA PHE A 47 -7.57 -11.01 1.95
C PHE A 47 -8.15 -9.60 2.01
N GLU A 48 -8.30 -8.98 0.84
CA GLU A 48 -8.81 -7.62 0.68
C GLU A 48 -10.23 -7.41 1.23
N GLY A 49 -11.03 -8.48 1.29
CA GLY A 49 -12.40 -8.44 1.81
C GLY A 49 -12.50 -7.85 3.21
N LEU A 50 -11.53 -8.13 4.09
CA LEU A 50 -11.53 -7.59 5.45
C LEU A 50 -11.30 -6.07 5.47
N ILE A 51 -10.43 -5.56 4.59
CA ILE A 51 -10.19 -4.12 4.52
C ILE A 51 -11.39 -3.40 3.90
N ARG A 52 -12.06 -4.01 2.90
CA ARG A 52 -13.33 -3.51 2.37
C ARG A 52 -14.40 -3.39 3.45
N ASP A 53 -14.55 -4.42 4.28
CA ASP A 53 -15.48 -4.45 5.41
C ASP A 53 -15.17 -3.31 6.41
N ILE A 54 -13.89 -3.16 6.80
CA ILE A 54 -13.46 -2.10 7.72
C ILE A 54 -13.77 -0.69 7.20
N PHE A 55 -13.57 -0.45 5.90
CA PHE A 55 -13.78 0.87 5.28
C PHE A 55 -15.24 1.14 4.90
N PHE A 56 -16.12 0.14 4.92
CA PHE A 56 -17.52 0.27 4.49
C PHE A 56 -18.30 1.31 5.29
N ASP A 57 -18.06 1.38 6.61
CA ASP A 57 -18.73 2.32 7.52
C ASP A 57 -17.94 3.63 7.71
N ARG A 58 -16.84 3.86 6.97
CA ARG A 58 -15.94 5.01 7.14
C ARG A 58 -16.23 6.10 6.11
N HIS A 59 -15.83 7.35 6.38
CA HIS A 59 -16.09 8.45 5.45
C HIS A 59 -15.37 8.34 4.10
N ASN A 60 -14.12 7.85 4.12
CA ASN A 60 -13.27 7.83 2.94
C ASN A 60 -13.37 6.49 2.21
N HIS A 61 -13.98 6.50 1.02
CA HIS A 61 -14.08 5.33 0.15
C HIS A 61 -13.09 5.36 -1.03
N ASN A 62 -12.17 6.32 -1.06
CA ASN A 62 -11.12 6.42 -2.07
C ASN A 62 -9.97 5.45 -1.76
N LEU A 63 -10.28 4.16 -1.80
CA LEU A 63 -9.44 3.08 -1.29
C LEU A 63 -8.97 2.16 -2.42
N HIS A 64 -7.67 1.97 -2.50
CA HIS A 64 -6.99 1.06 -3.41
C HIS A 64 -6.30 -0.03 -2.59
N ILE A 65 -6.90 -1.23 -2.53
CA ILE A 65 -6.40 -2.32 -1.70
C ILE A 65 -5.53 -3.25 -2.55
N HIS A 66 -4.36 -3.58 -2.03
CA HIS A 66 -3.52 -4.65 -2.53
C HIS A 66 -3.33 -5.66 -1.40
N GLY A 67 -4.15 -6.68 -1.41
CA GLY A 67 -4.10 -7.78 -0.45
C GLY A 67 -3.80 -9.11 -1.15
N TYR A 68 -3.92 -10.20 -0.42
CA TYR A 68 -3.84 -11.52 -1.03
C TYR A 68 -5.06 -11.79 -1.93
N ARG A 69 -4.79 -12.25 -3.16
CA ARG A 69 -5.80 -12.49 -4.22
C ARG A 69 -5.93 -13.97 -4.61
N GLU A 70 -5.50 -14.89 -3.76
CA GLU A 70 -5.48 -16.35 -4.04
C GLU A 70 -4.61 -16.74 -5.25
N ASN A 71 -3.64 -15.90 -5.60
CA ASN A 71 -2.68 -16.17 -6.66
C ASN A 71 -1.32 -16.51 -6.04
N GLY A 72 -0.78 -17.67 -6.40
CA GLY A 72 0.51 -18.14 -5.90
C GLY A 72 0.93 -19.46 -6.55
N ASP A 73 2.24 -19.66 -6.69
CA ASP A 73 2.85 -20.92 -7.12
C ASP A 73 4.29 -21.00 -6.59
N ILE A 74 5.04 -22.06 -6.90
CA ILE A 74 6.48 -22.12 -6.65
C ILE A 74 7.17 -21.11 -7.57
N THR A 75 7.57 -19.97 -7.02
CA THR A 75 8.24 -18.88 -7.72
C THR A 75 9.19 -18.11 -6.79
N THR A 76 9.76 -17.00 -7.24
CA THR A 76 10.67 -16.17 -6.45
C THR A 76 9.93 -15.37 -5.36
N PRO A 77 10.62 -14.95 -4.28
CA PRO A 77 9.97 -14.25 -3.16
C PRO A 77 9.25 -12.94 -3.54
N PHE A 78 9.78 -12.17 -4.51
CA PHE A 78 9.11 -10.96 -4.96
C PHE A 78 7.96 -11.27 -5.94
N ASP A 79 8.11 -12.28 -6.81
CA ASP A 79 7.04 -12.69 -7.73
C ASP A 79 5.76 -13.12 -6.99
N MET A 80 5.90 -13.77 -5.83
CA MET A 80 4.75 -14.07 -4.97
C MET A 80 3.91 -12.84 -4.59
N ARG A 81 4.50 -11.64 -4.58
CA ARG A 81 3.79 -10.37 -4.34
C ARG A 81 3.21 -9.81 -5.64
N VAL A 82 3.94 -9.94 -6.74
CA VAL A 82 3.51 -9.54 -8.09
C VAL A 82 2.22 -10.26 -8.49
N LEU A 83 2.10 -11.55 -8.16
CA LEU A 83 0.88 -12.34 -8.43
C LEU A 83 -0.39 -11.81 -7.75
N SER A 84 -0.23 -11.09 -6.64
CA SER A 84 -1.33 -10.39 -5.95
C SER A 84 -1.30 -8.88 -6.17
N GLU A 85 -0.47 -8.39 -7.11
CA GLU A 85 -0.21 -6.97 -7.38
C GLU A 85 0.17 -6.17 -6.11
N MET A 86 0.71 -6.83 -5.09
CA MET A 86 1.10 -6.22 -3.81
C MET A 86 2.57 -5.76 -3.81
N ASP A 87 3.26 -5.92 -4.93
CA ASP A 87 4.63 -5.44 -5.08
C ASP A 87 4.71 -3.91 -5.26
N ARG A 88 5.92 -3.39 -5.13
CA ARG A 88 6.17 -1.95 -5.12
C ARG A 88 5.85 -1.25 -6.45
N PHE A 89 5.83 -1.96 -7.59
CA PHE A 89 5.61 -1.34 -8.90
C PHE A 89 4.11 -1.10 -9.11
N HIS A 90 3.26 -2.08 -8.81
CA HIS A 90 1.81 -1.89 -8.81
C HIS A 90 1.37 -0.85 -7.77
N LEU A 91 1.89 -0.91 -6.53
CA LEU A 91 1.58 0.08 -5.50
C LEU A 91 1.96 1.51 -5.92
N ALA A 92 3.13 1.69 -6.55
CA ALA A 92 3.56 3.00 -7.02
C ALA A 92 2.72 3.48 -8.21
N GLN A 93 2.36 2.57 -9.12
CA GLN A 93 1.50 2.86 -10.26
C GLN A 93 0.13 3.36 -9.79
N ASP A 94 -0.53 2.65 -8.88
CA ASP A 94 -1.84 3.04 -8.34
C ASP A 94 -1.78 4.37 -7.57
N ALA A 95 -0.73 4.59 -6.77
CA ALA A 95 -0.51 5.86 -6.11
C ALA A 95 -0.38 7.04 -7.10
N ALA A 96 0.38 6.85 -8.18
CA ALA A 96 0.58 7.89 -9.19
C ALA A 96 -0.71 8.17 -9.97
N ASN A 97 -1.41 7.11 -10.40
CA ASN A 97 -2.66 7.21 -11.14
C ASN A 97 -3.76 7.88 -10.31
N ALA A 98 -3.89 7.52 -9.03
CA ALA A 98 -4.90 8.09 -8.15
C ALA A 98 -4.68 9.59 -7.86
N VAL A 99 -3.44 10.07 -7.90
CA VAL A 99 -3.11 11.47 -7.57
C VAL A 99 -3.00 12.36 -8.80
N TYR A 100 -2.39 11.87 -9.88
CA TYR A 100 -2.05 12.67 -11.05
C TYR A 100 -2.90 12.35 -12.29
N GLY A 101 -3.69 11.27 -12.26
CA GLY A 101 -4.52 10.86 -13.40
C GLY A 101 -3.69 10.66 -14.66
N GLU A 102 -4.09 11.31 -15.75
CA GLU A 102 -3.42 11.20 -17.06
C GLU A 102 -1.95 11.62 -17.04
N GLU A 103 -1.56 12.56 -16.17
CA GLU A 103 -0.17 13.02 -16.04
C GLU A 103 0.76 11.89 -15.55
N ALA A 104 0.23 10.84 -14.92
CA ALA A 104 0.99 9.67 -14.50
C ALA A 104 1.31 8.69 -15.63
N SER A 105 0.76 8.86 -16.84
CA SER A 105 0.80 7.84 -17.91
C SER A 105 2.20 7.29 -18.20
N ALA A 106 3.20 8.16 -18.35
CA ALA A 106 4.58 7.73 -18.62
C ALA A 106 5.19 6.94 -17.44
N PHE A 107 4.86 7.33 -16.20
CA PHE A 107 5.32 6.61 -15.01
C PHE A 107 4.62 5.25 -14.88
N SER A 108 3.30 5.23 -15.07
CA SER A 108 2.50 4.00 -15.07
C SER A 108 3.01 3.01 -16.13
N GLN A 109 3.26 3.47 -17.35
CA GLN A 109 3.83 2.64 -18.41
C GLN A 109 5.17 2.02 -17.97
N LYS A 110 6.07 2.81 -17.38
CA LYS A 110 7.35 2.30 -16.87
C LYS A 110 7.16 1.20 -15.82
N MET A 111 6.21 1.35 -14.90
CA MET A 111 5.94 0.31 -13.87
C MET A 111 5.48 -1.00 -14.52
N THR A 112 4.58 -0.92 -15.52
CA THR A 112 4.14 -2.10 -16.28
C THR A 112 5.31 -2.75 -17.02
N GLU A 113 6.14 -1.97 -17.70
CA GLU A 113 7.32 -2.48 -18.40
C GLU A 113 8.33 -3.15 -17.45
N THR A 114 8.50 -2.62 -16.24
CA THR A 114 9.36 -3.24 -15.21
C THR A 114 8.79 -4.58 -14.73
N VAL A 115 7.48 -4.69 -14.50
CA VAL A 115 6.83 -5.95 -14.13
C VAL A 115 6.95 -6.99 -15.25
N ASP A 116 6.73 -6.58 -16.51
CA ASP A 116 6.90 -7.45 -17.67
C ASP A 116 8.34 -7.96 -17.83
N PHE A 117 9.32 -7.09 -17.54
CA PHE A 117 10.72 -7.47 -17.52
C PHE A 117 11.02 -8.46 -16.39
N HIS A 118 10.56 -8.18 -15.16
CA HIS A 118 10.71 -9.08 -14.02
C HIS A 118 10.13 -10.47 -14.31
N HIS A 119 8.94 -10.53 -14.88
CA HIS A 119 8.28 -11.78 -15.26
C HIS A 119 9.12 -12.66 -16.20
N LYS A 120 9.78 -12.04 -17.19
CA LYS A 120 10.70 -12.75 -18.09
C LYS A 120 11.97 -13.18 -17.37
N PHE A 121 12.56 -12.26 -16.60
CA PHE A 121 13.82 -12.46 -15.91
C PHE A 121 13.78 -13.64 -14.93
N ILE A 122 12.73 -13.75 -14.09
CA ILE A 122 12.64 -14.85 -13.11
C ILE A 122 12.53 -16.23 -13.77
N ARG A 123 11.91 -16.32 -14.96
CA ARG A 123 11.75 -17.59 -15.69
C ARG A 123 13.04 -18.05 -16.33
N GLU A 124 13.88 -17.11 -16.72
CA GLU A 124 15.19 -17.38 -17.33
C GLU A 124 16.27 -17.64 -16.27
N ASN A 125 16.22 -16.95 -15.13
CA ASN A 125 17.33 -16.90 -14.17
C ASN A 125 17.02 -17.56 -12.81
N GLY A 126 15.75 -17.74 -12.45
CA GLY A 126 15.34 -18.33 -11.18
C GLY A 126 15.58 -17.44 -9.95
N GLU A 127 15.89 -16.16 -10.14
CA GLU A 127 16.08 -15.16 -9.09
C GLU A 127 15.40 -13.84 -9.45
N ASP A 128 15.11 -13.01 -8.44
CA ASP A 128 14.51 -11.70 -8.65
C ASP A 128 15.49 -10.70 -9.28
N ILE A 129 14.96 -9.71 -10.01
CA ILE A 129 15.78 -8.70 -10.69
C ILE A 129 16.70 -7.94 -9.72
N PRO A 130 17.89 -7.49 -10.15
CA PRO A 130 18.81 -6.74 -9.29
C PRO A 130 18.19 -5.51 -8.62
N GLU A 131 17.31 -4.78 -9.33
CA GLU A 131 16.58 -3.63 -8.79
C GLU A 131 15.76 -3.97 -7.52
N VAL A 132 15.24 -5.20 -7.43
CA VAL A 132 14.52 -5.68 -6.25
C VAL A 132 15.48 -6.13 -5.15
N MET A 133 16.50 -6.89 -5.53
CA MET A 133 17.44 -7.54 -4.60
C MET A 133 18.39 -6.56 -3.92
N GLU A 134 18.79 -5.50 -4.63
CA GLU A 134 19.78 -4.54 -4.17
C GLU A 134 19.16 -3.30 -3.52
N TRP A 135 17.83 -3.15 -3.59
CA TRP A 135 17.14 -1.99 -3.05
C TRP A 135 17.33 -1.86 -1.55
N LYS A 136 17.65 -0.63 -1.13
CA LYS A 136 17.73 -0.23 0.27
C LYS A 136 16.90 1.03 0.45
N TRP A 137 16.30 1.14 1.63
CA TRP A 137 15.64 2.37 2.01
C TRP A 137 16.66 3.50 2.13
N GLU A 138 16.36 4.63 1.50
CA GLU A 138 17.05 5.90 1.67
C GLU A 138 16.05 6.93 2.19
N ALA A 139 16.51 7.83 3.07
CA ALA A 139 15.65 8.87 3.58
C ALA A 139 15.20 9.79 2.43
N LEU A 140 13.89 10.04 2.33
CA LEU A 140 13.35 10.95 1.33
C LEU A 140 13.94 12.36 1.55
N GLU A 141 14.25 13.05 0.45
CA GLU A 141 14.71 14.44 0.51
C GLU A 141 13.71 15.31 1.30
N GLY A 142 14.18 15.93 2.39
CA GLY A 142 13.35 16.76 3.28
C GLY A 142 12.61 16.01 4.41
N ALA A 143 12.73 14.68 4.54
CA ALA A 143 12.04 13.88 5.56
C ALA A 143 12.49 14.13 7.01
N ALA A 144 13.58 14.88 7.23
CA ALA A 144 14.07 15.23 8.56
C ALA A 144 13.03 16.00 9.41
N ALA A 145 11.98 16.56 8.80
CA ALA A 145 10.95 17.36 9.48
C ALA A 145 9.73 16.56 9.99
N ALA A 146 9.54 15.29 9.61
CA ALA A 146 8.28 14.55 9.84
C ALA A 146 8.34 13.54 11.00
N LYS A 147 9.12 13.83 12.07
CA LYS A 147 9.35 12.88 13.18
C LYS A 147 8.33 12.91 14.31
N GLU A 148 7.33 13.78 14.28
CA GLU A 148 6.28 13.81 15.29
C GLU A 148 4.92 13.81 14.61
N LEU A 149 4.21 12.68 14.69
CA LEU A 149 2.83 12.71 15.15
C LEU A 149 2.42 11.29 15.57
N ILE A 150 1.99 11.20 16.84
CA ILE A 150 1.30 10.08 17.47
C ILE A 150 2.21 8.93 17.94
N ALA A 151 3.06 9.26 18.91
CA ALA A 151 3.29 8.33 20.02
C ALA A 151 1.96 8.20 20.78
N ASN A 152 1.22 7.12 20.52
CA ASN A 152 0.07 6.82 21.36
C ASN A 152 0.58 6.44 22.75
N LYS A 153 0.33 7.36 23.69
CA LYS A 153 0.29 7.10 25.12
C LYS A 153 -0.56 5.87 25.36
N ALA A 154 0.09 4.81 25.84
CA ALA A 154 -0.58 3.76 26.58
C ALA A 154 -0.65 4.24 28.03
N ASP A 155 -1.84 4.66 28.45
CA ASP A 155 -2.33 4.47 29.81
C ASP A 155 -3.34 3.32 29.76
#